data_AF-A0A251RH59-F1
#
_entry.id   AF-A0A251RH59-F1
#
_cell.length_a   1.000
_cell.length_b   1.000
_cell.length_c   1.000
_cell.angle_alpha   90.00
_cell.angle_beta   90.00
_cell.angle_gamma   90.00
#
_symmetry.space_group_name_H-M   'P 1'
#
loop_
_entity.id
_entity.type
_entity.pdbx_description
1 polymer ?
#
loop_
_entity_poly.entity_id
_entity_poly.type
_entity_poly.pdbx_seq_one_letter_code
_entity_poly.pdbx_strand_id
1 'polypeptide(L)'
;MRHDIAKRIKEINERLTWIAISRNNYNFQSTVRGAEQVERSKTTSFVDVSTIIGREEEKNKVLSMLKSESGDQLVIPIVGMGGLGKTAFAQSVYNDQNVTTHFHKRIWVCVSDPFEEIKIAKAIIEVLNKDDTRKNSNEFHAKI
;
A
#
# COMPACT_ATOMS: atom_id res chain seq x y z
N MET A 1 10.73 -4.49 -55.24
CA MET A 1 10.85 -3.89 -53.90
C MET A 1 9.67 -2.99 -53.51
N ARG A 2 9.33 -1.92 -54.27
CA ARG A 2 8.18 -1.03 -53.95
C ARG A 2 6.81 -1.74 -53.91
N HIS A 3 6.58 -2.67 -54.85
CA HIS A 3 5.33 -3.43 -54.93
C HIS A 3 5.13 -4.37 -53.71
N ASP A 4 6.21 -4.95 -53.20
CA ASP A 4 6.15 -5.87 -52.05
C ASP A 4 5.76 -5.13 -50.76
N ILE A 5 6.32 -3.95 -50.54
CA ILE A 5 5.95 -3.06 -49.43
C ILE A 5 4.48 -2.66 -49.52
N ALA A 6 4.00 -2.29 -50.72
CA ALA A 6 2.60 -1.92 -50.92
C ALA A 6 1.64 -3.09 -50.62
N LYS A 7 2.01 -4.32 -51.02
CA LYS A 7 1.24 -5.53 -50.71
C LYS A 7 1.17 -5.77 -49.20
N ARG A 8 2.29 -5.65 -48.49
CA ARG A 8 2.34 -5.81 -47.03
C ARG A 8 1.51 -4.75 -46.28
N ILE A 9 1.52 -3.50 -46.74
CA ILE A 9 0.66 -2.44 -46.16
C ILE A 9 -0.81 -2.80 -46.33
N LYS A 10 -1.20 -3.29 -47.51
CA LYS A 10 -2.57 -3.71 -47.79
C LYS A 10 -3.02 -4.84 -46.85
N GLU A 11 -2.19 -5.87 -46.69
CA GLU A 11 -2.47 -7.01 -45.79
C GLU A 11 -2.62 -6.55 -44.32
N ILE A 12 -1.78 -5.61 -43.85
CA ILE A 12 -1.89 -5.05 -42.50
C ILE A 12 -3.21 -4.29 -42.34
N ASN A 13 -3.60 -3.46 -43.30
CA ASN A 13 -4.85 -2.70 -43.25
C ASN A 13 -6.09 -3.61 -43.22
N GLU A 14 -6.08 -4.68 -44.00
CA GLU A 14 -7.15 -5.70 -44.00
C GLU A 14 -7.24 -6.39 -42.63
N ARG A 15 -6.09 -6.77 -42.04
CA ARG A 15 -6.06 -7.35 -40.69
C ARG A 15 -6.55 -6.38 -39.61
N LEU A 16 -6.15 -5.11 -39.69
CA LEU A 16 -6.63 -4.07 -38.75
C LEU A 16 -8.13 -3.87 -38.86
N THR A 17 -8.67 -3.87 -40.08
CA THR A 17 -10.12 -3.75 -40.32
C THR A 17 -10.86 -4.95 -39.71
N TRP A 18 -10.36 -6.16 -39.92
CA TRP A 18 -10.95 -7.37 -39.33
C TRP A 18 -10.92 -7.36 -37.79
N ILE A 19 -9.83 -6.89 -37.18
CA ILE A 19 -9.71 -6.73 -35.72
C ILE A 19 -10.75 -5.72 -35.21
N ALA A 20 -10.93 -4.59 -35.89
CA ALA A 20 -11.89 -3.56 -35.51
C ALA A 20 -13.35 -4.07 -35.58
N ILE A 21 -13.70 -4.81 -36.65
CA ILE A 21 -15.02 -5.43 -36.79
C ILE A 21 -15.24 -6.48 -35.72
N SER A 22 -14.28 -7.38 -35.51
CA SER A 22 -14.37 -8.45 -34.50
C SER A 22 -14.55 -7.87 -33.11
N ARG A 23 -13.78 -6.82 -32.76
CA ARG A 23 -13.91 -6.10 -31.49
C ARG A 23 -15.33 -5.62 -31.25
N ASN A 24 -15.96 -5.04 -32.27
CA ASN A 24 -17.34 -4.56 -32.18
C ASN A 24 -18.33 -5.72 -32.06
N ASN A 25 -18.17 -6.78 -32.85
CA ASN A 25 -19.05 -7.95 -32.82
C ASN A 25 -19.06 -8.66 -31.46
N TYR A 26 -17.90 -8.74 -30.81
CA TYR A 26 -17.78 -9.32 -29.46
C TYR A 26 -18.08 -8.31 -28.33
N ASN A 27 -18.51 -7.09 -28.65
CA ASN A 27 -18.71 -6.01 -27.69
C ASN A 27 -17.51 -5.81 -26.74
N PHE A 28 -16.29 -5.93 -27.27
CA PHE A 28 -15.09 -5.64 -26.49
C PHE A 28 -15.03 -4.15 -26.18
N GLN A 29 -15.58 -3.81 -25.02
CA GLN A 29 -15.50 -2.47 -24.48
C GLN A 29 -14.03 -2.06 -24.41
N SER A 30 -13.71 -0.87 -24.96
CA SER A 30 -12.51 -0.18 -24.53
C SER A 30 -12.72 0.11 -23.06
N THR A 31 -12.22 -0.76 -22.19
CA THR A 31 -11.76 -0.24 -20.93
C THR A 31 -10.59 0.66 -21.32
N VAL A 32 -10.89 1.95 -21.57
CA VAL A 32 -10.02 2.96 -20.99
C VAL A 32 -10.13 2.63 -19.50
N ARG A 33 -9.29 1.68 -19.05
CA ARG A 33 -8.94 1.54 -17.66
C ARG A 33 -8.27 2.87 -17.39
N GLY A 34 -9.05 3.92 -17.16
CA GLY A 34 -8.55 5.19 -16.70
C GLY A 34 -7.99 4.85 -15.34
N ALA A 35 -6.71 4.46 -15.32
CA ALA A 35 -6.10 3.66 -14.27
C ALA A 35 -7.16 2.86 -13.50
N GLU A 36 -7.65 1.73 -14.04
CA GLU A 36 -8.19 0.73 -13.09
C GLU A 36 -6.99 0.41 -12.21
N GLN A 37 -6.90 1.16 -11.12
CA GLN A 37 -6.05 0.84 -10.01
C GLN A 37 -6.41 -0.58 -9.72
N VAL A 38 -5.46 -1.46 -10.02
CA VAL A 38 -5.35 -2.69 -9.28
C VAL A 38 -5.42 -2.23 -7.83
N GLU A 39 -6.58 -2.41 -7.21
CA GLU A 39 -6.80 -1.99 -5.83
C GLU A 39 -5.72 -2.73 -5.05
N ARG A 40 -4.66 -2.00 -4.70
CA ARG A 40 -3.47 -2.61 -4.12
C ARG A 40 -3.95 -3.26 -2.85
N SER A 41 -3.71 -4.56 -2.71
CA SER A 41 -4.14 -5.33 -1.54
C SER A 41 -3.76 -4.56 -0.28
N LYS A 42 -4.78 -4.04 0.41
CA LYS A 42 -4.60 -3.17 1.57
C LYS A 42 -3.97 -3.99 2.69
N THR A 43 -2.89 -3.50 3.27
CA THR A 43 -2.20 -4.20 4.37
C THR A 43 -2.88 -3.86 5.70
N THR A 44 -3.43 -4.86 6.38
CA THR A 44 -3.91 -4.76 7.77
C THR A 44 -2.71 -4.82 8.73
N SER A 45 -2.79 -4.26 9.94
CA SER A 45 -1.71 -4.40 10.93
C SER A 45 -1.71 -5.73 11.69
N PHE A 46 -2.60 -6.65 11.32
CA PHE A 46 -2.61 -8.01 11.83
C PHE A 46 -1.62 -8.87 11.03
N VAL A 47 -0.48 -9.15 11.65
CA VAL A 47 0.49 -10.14 11.16
C VAL A 47 0.85 -11.06 12.32
N ASP A 48 0.98 -12.35 12.02
CA ASP A 48 1.56 -13.30 12.93
C ASP A 48 3.06 -13.01 13.08
N VAL A 49 3.39 -12.23 14.11
CA VAL A 49 4.76 -11.77 14.39
C VAL A 49 5.71 -12.95 14.59
N SER A 50 5.21 -14.13 14.98
CA SER A 50 6.03 -15.34 15.17
C SER A 50 6.67 -15.85 13.87
N THR A 51 6.15 -15.44 12.71
CA THR A 51 6.69 -15.82 11.39
C THR A 51 7.90 -15.00 10.95
N ILE A 52 8.24 -13.94 11.66
CA ILE A 52 9.37 -13.06 11.33
C ILE A 52 10.60 -13.54 12.10
N ILE A 53 11.54 -14.16 11.38
CA ILE A 53 12.75 -14.75 11.95
C ILE A 53 13.98 -14.03 11.38
N GLY A 54 15.00 -13.81 12.21
CA GLY A 54 16.33 -13.36 11.78
C GLY A 54 16.45 -11.85 11.58
N ARG A 55 15.54 -11.06 12.17
CA ARG A 55 15.53 -9.58 12.12
C ARG A 55 15.56 -8.93 13.51
N GLU A 56 15.98 -9.69 14.51
CA GLU A 56 15.94 -9.30 15.92
C GLU A 56 16.90 -8.13 16.18
N GLU A 57 18.07 -8.12 15.55
CA GLU A 57 19.04 -7.01 15.66
C GLU A 57 18.47 -5.71 15.08
N GLU A 58 17.93 -5.77 13.85
CA GLU A 58 17.29 -4.63 13.18
C GLU A 58 16.10 -4.11 13.99
N LYS A 59 15.28 -5.02 14.53
CA LYS A 59 14.14 -4.69 15.39
C LYS A 59 14.61 -3.97 16.65
N ASN A 60 15.61 -4.51 17.35
CA ASN A 60 16.15 -3.92 18.57
C ASN A 60 16.74 -2.53 18.34
N LYS A 61 17.37 -2.29 17.18
CA LYS A 61 17.86 -0.97 16.78
C LYS A 61 16.73 0.04 16.61
N VAL A 62 15.62 -0.36 15.99
CA VAL A 62 14.45 0.53 15.86
C VAL A 62 13.81 0.78 17.23
N LEU A 63 13.72 -0.24 18.08
CA LEU A 63 13.17 -0.09 19.44
C LEU A 63 14.00 0.86 20.30
N SER A 64 15.34 0.85 20.17
CA SER A 64 16.19 1.80 20.91
C SER A 64 16.02 3.23 20.41
N MET A 65 15.87 3.44 19.10
CA MET A 65 15.55 4.75 18.52
C MET A 65 14.19 5.26 19.01
N LEU A 66 13.17 4.41 19.08
CA LEU A 66 11.84 4.80 19.56
C LEU A 66 11.82 5.18 21.04
N LYS A 67 12.75 4.66 21.84
CA LYS A 67 12.89 4.97 23.27
C LYS A 67 13.75 6.19 23.55
N SER A 68 14.48 6.73 22.57
CA SER A 68 15.32 7.91 22.82
C SER A 68 14.43 9.14 22.98
N GLU A 69 14.44 9.74 24.17
CA GLU A 69 13.73 10.99 24.50
C GLU A 69 14.45 12.22 23.88
N SER A 70 14.65 12.22 22.57
CA SER A 70 14.89 13.46 21.86
C SER A 70 13.56 14.21 21.79
N GLY A 71 13.46 15.41 22.34
CA GLY A 71 12.23 16.23 22.34
C GLY A 71 11.72 16.66 20.96
N ASP A 72 12.24 16.08 19.88
CA ASP A 72 11.91 16.35 18.49
C ASP A 72 11.12 15.19 17.85
N GLN A 73 10.45 15.49 16.74
CA GLN A 73 9.70 14.51 15.95
C GLN A 73 10.65 13.52 15.24
N LEU A 74 10.60 12.24 15.60
CA LEU A 74 11.42 11.18 15.02
C LEU A 74 10.74 10.50 13.81
N VAL A 75 11.48 10.36 12.70
CA VAL A 75 11.04 9.65 11.49
C VAL A 75 12.02 8.51 11.17
N ILE A 76 11.51 7.28 11.02
CA ILE A 76 12.31 6.09 10.72
C ILE A 76 11.87 5.49 9.37
N PRO A 77 12.59 5.77 8.27
CA PRO A 77 12.25 5.20 6.96
C PRO A 77 12.67 3.73 6.85
N ILE A 78 11.77 2.87 6.36
CA ILE A 78 12.05 1.46 6.03
C ILE A 78 12.05 1.31 4.51
N VAL A 79 13.24 1.17 3.91
CA VAL A 79 13.44 1.14 2.45
C VAL A 79 13.95 -0.21 1.96
N GLY A 80 13.70 -0.52 0.69
CA GLY A 80 14.16 -1.76 0.07
C GLY A 80 13.23 -2.23 -1.06
N MET A 81 13.66 -3.25 -1.80
CA MET A 81 12.89 -3.85 -2.91
C MET A 81 11.53 -4.42 -2.46
N GLY A 82 10.60 -4.57 -3.42
CA GLY A 82 9.32 -5.26 -3.20
C GLY A 82 9.53 -6.70 -2.71
N GLY A 83 8.60 -7.22 -1.91
CA GLY A 83 8.67 -8.60 -1.40
C GLY A 83 9.62 -8.83 -0.20
N LEU A 84 10.47 -7.87 0.17
CA LEU A 84 11.42 -8.01 1.29
C LEU A 84 10.79 -7.95 2.70
N GLY A 85 9.46 -7.98 2.82
CA GLY A 85 8.80 -7.98 4.13
C GLY A 85 8.88 -6.66 4.91
N LYS A 86 9.09 -5.51 4.25
CA LYS A 86 9.17 -4.19 4.92
C LYS A 86 7.96 -3.89 5.81
N THR A 87 6.76 -4.11 5.29
CA THR A 87 5.51 -3.90 6.03
C THR A 87 5.40 -4.88 7.20
N ALA A 88 5.81 -6.14 7.01
CA ALA A 88 5.82 -7.15 8.07
C ALA A 88 6.80 -6.77 9.20
N PHE A 89 7.99 -6.27 8.85
CA PHE A 89 8.96 -5.78 9.84
C PHE A 89 8.41 -4.58 10.62
N ALA A 90 7.83 -3.59 9.95
CA ALA A 90 7.19 -2.44 10.61
C ALA A 90 6.08 -2.88 11.58
N GLN A 91 5.30 -3.91 11.22
CA GLN A 91 4.25 -4.47 12.09
C GLN A 91 4.82 -5.20 13.30
N SER A 92 5.94 -5.93 13.15
CA SER A 92 6.64 -6.55 14.28
C SER A 92 7.12 -5.54 15.31
N VAL A 93 7.58 -4.37 14.87
CA VAL A 93 7.95 -3.25 15.75
C VAL A 93 6.71 -2.60 16.35
N TYR A 94 5.71 -2.27 15.53
CA TYR A 94 4.47 -1.59 15.95
C TYR A 94 3.72 -2.37 17.03
N ASN A 95 3.67 -3.70 16.91
CA ASN A 95 3.01 -4.61 17.85
C ASN A 95 3.92 -5.08 18.99
N ASP A 96 5.17 -4.61 19.07
CA ASP A 96 6.08 -4.99 20.15
C ASP A 96 5.59 -4.47 21.50
N GLN A 97 5.72 -5.29 22.54
CA GLN A 97 5.25 -4.94 23.87
C GLN A 97 5.93 -3.68 24.42
N ASN A 98 7.19 -3.42 24.07
CA ASN A 98 7.88 -2.19 24.47
C ASN A 98 7.25 -0.95 23.82
N VAL A 99 6.77 -1.07 22.58
CA VAL A 99 6.12 0.02 21.86
C VAL A 99 4.69 0.21 22.35
N THR A 100 3.95 -0.88 22.56
CA THR A 100 2.56 -0.83 23.03
C THR A 100 2.42 -0.26 24.44
N THR A 101 3.44 -0.46 25.29
CA THR A 101 3.48 0.08 26.66
C THR A 101 4.02 1.51 26.73
N HIS A 102 4.94 1.89 25.83
CA HIS A 102 5.53 3.23 25.82
C HIS A 102 4.62 4.27 25.15
N PHE A 103 3.94 3.92 24.05
CA PHE A 103 3.10 4.85 23.31
C PHE A 103 1.61 4.65 23.63
N HIS A 104 1.00 5.64 24.30
CA HIS A 104 -0.43 5.61 24.64
C HIS A 104 -1.33 5.52 23.39
N LYS A 105 -0.98 6.27 22.33
CA LYS A 105 -1.69 6.23 21.05
C LYS A 105 -0.75 5.76 19.95
N ARG A 106 -1.24 4.81 19.16
CA ARG A 106 -0.55 4.26 18.00
C ARG A 106 -1.56 4.19 16.85
N ILE A 107 -1.14 4.61 15.67
CA ILE A 107 -2.01 4.69 14.49
C ILE A 107 -1.30 4.01 13.32
N TRP A 108 -2.00 3.13 12.63
CA TRP A 108 -1.53 2.48 11.41
C TRP A 108 -2.40 2.90 10.23
N VAL A 109 -1.78 3.51 9.22
CA VAL A 109 -2.46 3.96 8.00
C VAL A 109 -1.80 3.31 6.78
N CYS A 110 -2.60 2.64 5.96
CA CYS A 110 -2.17 2.23 4.62
C CYS A 110 -2.48 3.37 3.66
N VAL A 111 -1.49 3.74 2.84
CA VAL A 111 -1.62 4.80 1.85
C VAL A 111 -1.34 4.20 0.48
N SER A 112 -2.32 4.23 -0.40
CA SER A 112 -2.20 3.79 -1.80
C SER A 112 -2.49 4.97 -2.74
N ASP A 113 -2.02 4.87 -3.98
CA ASP A 113 -2.51 5.74 -5.04
C ASP A 113 -4.00 5.41 -5.30
N PRO A 114 -4.89 6.42 -5.39
CA PRO A 114 -4.58 7.84 -5.44
C PRO A 114 -4.46 8.39 -4.02
N PHE A 115 -3.45 9.23 -3.80
CA PHE A 115 -3.21 9.80 -2.49
C PHE A 115 -4.25 10.87 -2.14
N GLU A 116 -5.15 10.57 -1.20
CA GLU A 116 -6.18 11.49 -0.73
C GLU A 116 -5.90 12.00 0.69
N GLU A 117 -5.10 13.08 0.78
CA GLU A 117 -4.63 13.71 2.03
C GLU A 117 -5.74 13.97 3.05
N ILE A 118 -6.87 14.54 2.60
CA ILE A 118 -7.99 14.89 3.49
C ILE A 118 -8.61 13.63 4.11
N LYS A 119 -8.72 12.53 3.35
CA LYS A 119 -9.25 11.27 3.88
C LYS A 119 -8.30 10.71 4.94
N ILE A 120 -6.99 10.76 4.68
CA ILE A 120 -5.94 10.31 5.62
C ILE A 120 -5.97 11.12 6.91
N ALA A 121 -5.97 12.44 6.82
CA ALA A 121 -6.05 13.31 7.98
C ALA A 121 -7.31 13.07 8.81
N LYS A 122 -8.48 12.93 8.16
CA LYS A 122 -9.74 12.62 8.85
C LYS A 122 -9.66 11.30 9.61
N ALA A 123 -9.16 10.24 8.98
CA ALA A 123 -9.05 8.95 9.62
C ALA A 123 -8.10 8.96 10.83
N ILE A 124 -6.97 9.69 10.73
CA ILE A 124 -6.06 9.89 11.87
C ILE A 124 -6.78 10.61 13.02
N ILE A 125 -7.50 11.71 12.73
CA ILE A 125 -8.26 12.48 13.74
C ILE A 125 -9.35 11.63 14.40
N GLU A 126 -10.08 10.82 13.62
CA GLU A 126 -11.11 9.92 14.15
C GLU A 126 -10.53 8.91 15.15
N VAL A 127 -9.33 8.37 14.89
CA VAL A 127 -8.67 7.46 15.84
C VAL A 127 -8.26 8.21 17.11
N LEU A 128 -7.78 9.45 16.98
CA LEU A 128 -7.41 10.27 18.14
C LEU A 128 -8.61 10.64 19.01
N ASN A 129 -9.79 10.86 18.43
CA ASN A 129 -10.99 11.34 19.12
C ASN A 129 -11.85 10.23 19.74
N LYS A 130 -11.74 8.97 19.29
CA LYS A 130 -12.56 7.85 19.81
C LYS A 130 -12.33 7.52 21.29
N ASP A 131 -11.24 8.00 21.88
CA ASP A 131 -10.93 7.81 23.31
C ASP A 131 -11.77 8.67 24.26
N ASP A 132 -12.45 9.73 23.80
CA ASP A 132 -13.20 10.62 24.71
C ASP A 132 -14.54 10.01 25.18
N THR A 133 -14.98 8.88 24.62
CA THR A 133 -16.28 8.30 24.96
C THR A 133 -16.33 6.79 25.24
N ARG A 134 -15.29 5.99 25.01
CA ARG A 134 -15.33 4.55 25.36
C ARG A 134 -13.97 3.98 25.77
N LYS A 135 -13.84 3.66 27.06
CA LYS A 135 -12.82 2.72 27.55
C LYS A 135 -12.97 1.38 26.82
N ASN A 136 -11.82 0.85 26.37
CA ASN A 136 -11.56 -0.52 25.92
C ASN A 136 -11.61 -0.82 24.40
N SER A 137 -10.62 -0.33 23.65
CA SER A 137 -9.78 -1.13 22.71
C SER A 137 -8.73 -0.23 22.07
N ASN A 138 -7.46 -0.42 22.42
CA ASN A 138 -6.33 0.44 22.03
C ASN A 138 -5.78 0.15 20.61
N GLU A 139 -6.62 -0.33 19.70
CA GLU A 139 -6.22 -0.65 18.34
C GLU A 139 -7.33 -0.27 17.36
N PHE A 140 -7.09 0.79 16.59
CA PHE A 140 -7.95 1.17 15.47
C PHE A 140 -7.15 1.12 14.18
N HIS A 141 -7.59 0.24 13.28
CA HIS A 141 -7.11 0.19 11.91
C HIS A 141 -7.94 1.16 11.08
N ALA A 142 -7.36 2.29 10.69
CA ALA A 142 -7.95 3.13 9.67
C ALA A 142 -7.79 2.42 8.31
N LYS A 143 -8.91 1.96 7.74
CA LYS A 143 -8.98 1.48 6.36
C LYS A 143 -9.33 2.66 5.47
N ILE A 144 -8.37 3.16 4.71
CA ILE A 144 -8.58 4.18 3.65
C ILE A 144 -8.26 3.49 2.33
#